data_AF-A0A6A5QMY5-F1
#
_entry.id   AF-A0A6A5QMY5-F1
#
_cell.length_a   1.000
_cell.length_b   1.000
_cell.length_c   1.000
_cell.angle_alpha   90.00
_cell.angle_beta   90.00
_cell.angle_gamma   90.00
#
_symmetry.space_group_name_H-M   'P 1'
#
loop_
_entity.id
_entity.type
_entity.pdbx_description
1 polymer ?
#
loop_
_entity_poly.entity_id
_entity_poly.type
_entity_poly.pdbx_seq_one_letter_code
_entity_poly.pdbx_strand_id
1 'polypeptide(L)'
;MFTPVETSIGAILLHQATRNLLYQNGDILGASGLLRQLFSSSSKETLAFFAGMTASYLPLKSLAPELLTSYPTAPMTLQASLATICVGALIGLGTKMSNGCTSGHMLCGLPRLSGRSAVAVATFFPIAILTHHLLHPTLYTEACPGHAPCYTPVYPSSTTTASLVLLAAFSIVAARIVPQLVENIQATQSINNKRSCSPQSSARQATRFFSGLIFALGLHISGMAHPAKVASFLSFPVMQHWDPSLALVILFGVLPNLIEIQQRGLSSPPSFADEFSLPMKTFKDVDAKFIAGAAAFGVGWGLTGTCPGPAVLRAIAQPVWGALWVGGFWLGGKAM
;
A
#
# COMPACT_ATOMS: atom_id res chain seq x y z
N MET A 1 -14.68 13.77 1.42
CA MET A 1 -16.08 13.40 1.68
C MET A 1 -16.18 11.89 1.68
N PHE A 2 -17.01 11.31 2.53
CA PHE A 2 -17.10 9.86 2.72
C PHE A 2 -17.50 9.12 1.43
N THR A 3 -16.65 8.20 0.94
CA THR A 3 -16.84 7.44 -0.31
C THR A 3 -16.97 5.94 -0.01
N PRO A 4 -18.11 5.49 0.56
CA PRO A 4 -18.22 4.13 1.09
C PRO A 4 -18.06 3.04 0.04
N VAL A 5 -18.59 3.24 -1.18
CA VAL A 5 -18.60 2.22 -2.23
C VAL A 5 -17.19 2.00 -2.78
N GLU A 6 -16.54 3.08 -3.21
CA GLU A 6 -15.19 3.06 -3.76
C GLU A 6 -14.20 2.56 -2.72
N THR A 7 -14.29 3.04 -1.47
CA THR A 7 -13.37 2.59 -0.42
C THR A 7 -13.55 1.13 -0.05
N SER A 8 -14.77 0.60 -0.08
CA SER A 8 -15.01 -0.84 0.14
C SER A 8 -14.43 -1.69 -1.00
N ILE A 9 -14.69 -1.33 -2.27
CA ILE A 9 -14.15 -2.06 -3.42
C ILE A 9 -12.61 -2.00 -3.43
N GLY A 10 -12.04 -0.82 -3.21
CA GLY A 10 -10.59 -0.63 -3.11
C GLY A 10 -9.98 -1.44 -1.97
N ALA A 11 -10.63 -1.50 -0.80
CA ALA A 11 -10.17 -2.31 0.33
C ALA A 11 -10.17 -3.81 0.05
N ILE A 12 -11.19 -4.32 -0.68
CA ILE A 12 -11.23 -5.71 -1.13
C ILE A 12 -10.04 -6.01 -2.05
N LEU A 13 -9.71 -5.09 -2.97
CA LEU A 13 -8.52 -5.25 -3.82
C LEU A 13 -7.23 -5.27 -2.98
N LEU A 14 -7.09 -4.38 -2.01
CA LEU A 14 -5.94 -4.38 -1.10
C LEU A 14 -5.80 -5.73 -0.37
N HIS A 15 -6.90 -6.29 0.14
CA HIS A 15 -6.94 -7.64 0.70
C HIS A 15 -6.45 -8.68 -0.32
N GLN A 16 -7.02 -8.70 -1.53
CA GLN A 16 -6.66 -9.68 -2.57
C GLN A 16 -5.18 -9.57 -2.98
N ALA A 17 -4.62 -8.36 -3.07
CA ALA A 17 -3.20 -8.17 -3.35
C ALA A 17 -2.30 -8.79 -2.25
N THR A 18 -2.63 -8.56 -0.98
CA THR A 18 -1.87 -9.11 0.14
C THR A 18 -2.02 -10.62 0.28
N ARG A 19 -3.24 -11.13 0.07
CA ARG A 19 -3.57 -12.55 0.07
C ARG A 19 -2.80 -13.30 -1.01
N ASN A 20 -2.85 -12.81 -2.25
CA ASN A 20 -2.21 -13.48 -3.38
C ASN A 20 -0.71 -13.61 -3.13
N LEU A 21 -0.07 -12.52 -2.69
CA LEU A 21 1.36 -12.55 -2.40
C LEU A 21 1.72 -13.52 -1.26
N LEU A 22 0.90 -13.53 -0.19
CA LEU A 22 1.12 -14.40 0.96
C LEU A 22 0.95 -15.88 0.60
N TYR A 23 -0.19 -16.27 0.01
CA TYR A 23 -0.50 -17.69 -0.23
C TYR A 23 0.10 -18.26 -1.51
N GLN A 24 0.42 -17.42 -2.51
CA GLN A 24 1.06 -17.91 -3.73
C GLN A 24 2.58 -17.88 -3.59
N ASN A 25 3.19 -16.78 -3.11
CA ASN A 25 4.65 -16.67 -3.04
C ASN A 25 5.24 -16.90 -1.64
N GLY A 26 4.41 -17.02 -0.60
CA GLY A 26 4.89 -17.07 0.78
C GLY A 26 5.30 -15.71 1.34
N ASP A 27 5.05 -14.62 0.62
CA ASP A 27 5.67 -13.33 0.87
C ASP A 27 4.70 -12.30 1.45
N ILE A 28 5.22 -11.42 2.30
CA ILE A 28 4.43 -10.31 2.87
C ILE A 28 4.55 -9.06 2.01
N LEU A 29 3.42 -8.42 1.73
CA LEU A 29 3.39 -7.13 1.04
C LEU A 29 3.86 -6.02 1.99
N GLY A 30 5.08 -5.55 1.77
CA GLY A 30 5.65 -4.40 2.46
C GLY A 30 6.17 -3.37 1.46
N ALA A 31 5.35 -2.36 1.15
CA ALA A 31 5.69 -1.36 0.13
C ALA A 31 7.02 -0.64 0.40
N SER A 32 7.29 -0.29 1.67
CA SER A 32 8.56 0.33 2.07
C SER A 32 9.77 -0.60 1.91
N GLY A 33 9.59 -1.90 2.16
CA GLY A 33 10.61 -2.92 1.95
C GLY A 33 10.92 -3.12 0.47
N LEU A 34 9.88 -3.29 -0.35
CA LEU A 34 10.01 -3.43 -1.80
C LEU A 34 10.66 -2.18 -2.44
N LEU A 35 10.28 -0.99 -2.00
CA LEU A 35 10.87 0.26 -2.49
C LEU A 35 12.36 0.34 -2.15
N ARG A 36 12.80 -0.14 -0.99
CA ARG A 36 14.23 -0.23 -0.66
C ARG A 36 14.96 -1.27 -1.51
N GLN A 37 14.35 -2.44 -1.72
CA GLN A 37 14.94 -3.50 -2.55
C GLN A 37 15.18 -3.03 -3.97
N LEU A 38 14.30 -2.17 -4.51
CA LEU A 38 14.47 -1.57 -5.84
C LEU A 38 15.82 -0.87 -6.04
N PHE A 39 16.41 -0.30 -4.98
CA PHE A 39 17.69 0.42 -5.04
C PHE A 39 18.88 -0.33 -4.40
N SER A 40 18.64 -1.33 -3.54
CA SER A 40 19.71 -2.11 -2.88
C SER A 40 20.03 -3.41 -3.61
N SER A 41 19.01 -4.16 -3.99
CA SER A 41 19.13 -5.53 -4.47
C SER A 41 17.96 -5.84 -5.41
N SER A 42 17.84 -5.04 -6.48
CA SER A 42 16.70 -5.12 -7.40
C SER A 42 16.62 -6.50 -8.02
N SER A 43 15.49 -7.18 -7.78
CA SER A 43 15.18 -8.49 -8.37
C SER A 43 14.12 -8.35 -9.46
N LYS A 44 14.01 -9.35 -10.34
CA LYS A 44 12.93 -9.41 -11.33
C LYS A 44 11.55 -9.41 -10.67
N GLU A 45 11.41 -10.01 -9.49
CA GLU A 45 10.17 -10.00 -8.70
C GLU A 45 9.82 -8.59 -8.18
N THR A 46 10.82 -7.85 -7.69
CA THR A 46 10.64 -6.47 -7.22
C THR A 46 10.22 -5.56 -8.38
N LEU A 47 10.90 -5.68 -9.53
CA LEU A 47 10.55 -4.96 -10.75
C LEU A 47 9.16 -5.32 -11.24
N ALA A 48 8.79 -6.60 -11.22
CA ALA A 48 7.46 -7.06 -11.62
C ALA A 48 6.35 -6.40 -10.77
N PHE A 49 6.54 -6.30 -9.44
CA PHE A 49 5.59 -5.61 -8.57
C PHE A 49 5.37 -4.15 -8.96
N PHE A 50 6.44 -3.39 -9.16
CA PHE A 50 6.32 -1.98 -9.55
C PHE A 50 5.82 -1.81 -11.00
N ALA A 51 6.19 -2.70 -11.91
CA ALA A 51 5.62 -2.74 -13.26
C ALA A 51 4.10 -2.98 -13.21
N GLY A 52 3.63 -3.85 -12.31
CA GLY A 52 2.21 -4.05 -12.04
C GLY A 52 1.53 -2.79 -11.51
N MET A 53 2.15 -2.11 -10.53
CA MET A 53 1.63 -0.84 -10.01
C MET A 53 1.49 0.20 -11.13
N THR A 54 2.50 0.35 -12.01
CA THR A 54 2.43 1.25 -13.16
C THR A 54 1.36 0.82 -14.17
N ALA A 55 1.22 -0.49 -14.42
CA ALA A 55 0.21 -1.01 -15.34
C ALA A 55 -1.23 -0.73 -14.88
N SER A 56 -1.47 -0.54 -13.58
CA SER A 56 -2.81 -0.24 -13.04
C SER A 56 -3.44 1.05 -13.60
N TYR A 57 -2.63 1.99 -14.08
CA TYR A 57 -3.11 3.24 -14.68
C TYR A 57 -3.93 2.99 -15.95
N LEU A 58 -3.57 2.00 -16.75
CA LEU A 58 -4.21 1.73 -18.05
C LEU A 58 -5.68 1.31 -17.89
N PRO A 59 -6.03 0.24 -17.15
CA PRO A 59 -7.42 -0.15 -16.98
C PRO A 59 -8.22 0.89 -16.18
N LEU A 60 -7.60 1.56 -15.20
CA LEU A 60 -8.27 2.59 -14.41
C LEU A 60 -8.62 3.82 -15.27
N LYS A 61 -7.69 4.30 -16.10
CA LYS A 61 -7.94 5.39 -17.07
C LYS A 61 -9.07 5.06 -18.03
N SER A 62 -9.17 3.79 -18.43
CA SER A 62 -10.17 3.35 -19.40
C SER A 62 -11.57 3.19 -18.81
N LEU A 63 -11.70 2.79 -17.54
CA LEU A 63 -12.97 2.36 -16.94
C LEU A 63 -13.53 3.33 -15.89
N ALA A 64 -12.65 4.07 -15.19
CA ALA A 64 -13.02 5.03 -14.15
C ALA A 64 -11.94 6.14 -14.06
N PRO A 65 -11.74 6.95 -15.13
CA PRO A 65 -10.73 8.01 -15.15
C PRO A 65 -10.90 9.04 -14.03
N GLU A 66 -12.10 9.22 -13.50
CA GLU A 66 -12.41 10.10 -12.37
C GLU A 66 -11.76 9.67 -11.04
N LEU A 67 -11.38 8.39 -10.91
CA LEU A 67 -10.69 7.88 -9.73
C LEU A 67 -9.16 7.89 -9.88
N LEU A 68 -8.64 8.25 -11.06
CA LEU A 68 -7.22 8.51 -11.19
C LEU A 68 -6.84 9.70 -10.32
N THR A 69 -5.89 9.45 -9.43
CA THR A 69 -5.45 10.45 -8.49
C THR A 69 -4.79 11.62 -9.22
N SER A 70 -5.44 12.78 -9.15
CA SER A 70 -4.82 14.05 -9.49
C SER A 70 -4.03 14.55 -8.28
N TYR A 71 -2.79 14.96 -8.53
CA TYR A 71 -1.93 15.54 -7.50
C TYR A 71 -1.77 17.04 -7.80
N PRO A 72 -1.86 17.91 -6.79
CA PRO A 72 -1.57 19.33 -6.98
C PRO A 72 -0.14 19.48 -7.49
N THR A 73 0.09 20.46 -8.35
CA THR A 73 1.41 20.75 -8.91
C THR A 73 2.38 21.03 -7.75
N ALA A 74 3.45 20.25 -7.67
CA ALA A 74 4.46 20.44 -6.64
C ALA A 74 5.27 21.70 -6.95
N PRO A 75 5.34 22.70 -6.06
CA PRO A 75 6.16 23.89 -6.29
C PRO A 75 7.62 23.51 -6.47
N MET A 76 8.28 24.08 -7.47
CA MET A 76 9.70 23.84 -7.77
C MET A 76 10.64 24.79 -7.01
N THR A 77 10.15 25.42 -5.94
CA THR A 77 10.99 26.26 -5.09
C THR A 77 11.99 25.39 -4.32
N LEU A 78 13.14 25.99 -3.97
CA LEU A 78 14.16 25.29 -3.19
C LEU A 78 13.58 24.78 -1.86
N GLN A 79 12.77 25.59 -1.18
CA GLN A 79 12.12 25.22 0.07
C GLN A 79 11.19 24.01 -0.09
N ALA A 80 10.32 23.99 -1.10
CA ALA A 80 9.41 22.87 -1.33
C ALA A 80 10.15 21.57 -1.73
N SER A 81 11.23 21.71 -2.49
CA SER A 81 12.09 20.58 -2.87
C SER A 81 12.80 19.99 -1.65
N LEU A 82 13.40 20.85 -0.82
CA LEU A 82 14.04 20.43 0.43
C LEU A 82 13.03 19.78 1.39
N ALA A 83 11.84 20.37 1.55
CA ALA A 83 10.78 19.79 2.36
C ALA A 83 10.40 18.39 1.85
N THR A 84 10.25 18.20 0.54
CA THR A 84 9.93 16.89 -0.07
C THR A 84 11.02 15.85 0.22
N ILE A 85 12.30 16.23 0.10
CA ILE A 85 13.44 15.37 0.45
C ILE A 85 13.42 15.03 1.95
N CYS A 86 13.25 16.02 2.82
CA CYS A 86 13.26 15.83 4.27
C CYS A 86 12.11 14.92 4.73
N VAL A 87 10.91 15.08 4.18
CA VAL A 87 9.77 14.19 4.46
C VAL A 87 10.07 12.78 3.99
N GLY A 88 10.57 12.64 2.76
CA GLY A 88 11.03 11.35 2.23
C GLY A 88 11.99 10.70 3.21
N ALA A 89 13.03 11.41 3.63
CA ALA A 89 14.05 10.92 4.55
C ALA A 89 13.48 10.52 5.92
N LEU A 90 12.59 11.32 6.50
CA LEU A 90 11.94 10.99 7.77
C LEU A 90 11.13 9.69 7.67
N ILE A 91 10.36 9.52 6.59
CA ILE A 91 9.59 8.29 6.33
C ILE A 91 10.54 7.11 6.05
N GLY A 92 11.62 7.34 5.30
CA GLY A 92 12.66 6.35 5.02
C GLY A 92 13.29 5.80 6.29
N LEU A 93 13.73 6.71 7.15
CA LEU A 93 14.30 6.44 8.48
C LEU A 93 13.30 5.68 9.35
N GLY A 94 12.09 6.23 9.52
CA GLY A 94 11.07 5.66 10.39
C GLY A 94 10.65 4.25 9.97
N THR A 95 10.45 4.03 8.67
CA THR A 95 10.08 2.70 8.14
C THR A 95 11.22 1.69 8.14
N LYS A 96 12.48 2.13 8.17
CA LYS A 96 13.65 1.26 8.34
C LYS A 96 13.79 0.80 9.78
N MET A 97 13.73 1.74 10.73
CA MET A 97 13.81 1.48 12.18
C MET A 97 12.66 0.59 12.68
N SER A 98 11.43 0.87 12.23
CA SER A 98 10.27 0.04 12.57
C SER A 98 10.17 -1.22 11.68
N ASN A 99 11.05 -1.40 10.70
CA ASN A 99 11.00 -2.44 9.65
C ASN A 99 9.60 -2.65 9.05
N GLY A 100 8.93 -1.57 8.69
CA GLY A 100 7.59 -1.62 8.09
C GLY A 100 6.96 -0.25 7.90
N CYS A 101 5.77 -0.23 7.33
CA CYS A 101 4.88 0.93 7.24
C CYS A 101 3.43 0.44 7.39
N THR A 102 2.44 1.26 7.02
CA THR A 102 1.00 0.89 7.07
C THR A 102 0.69 -0.41 6.33
N SER A 103 1.17 -0.63 5.10
CA SER A 103 0.89 -1.88 4.38
C SER A 103 1.48 -3.13 5.05
N GLY A 104 2.67 -3.02 5.64
CA GLY A 104 3.32 -4.12 6.35
C GLY A 104 2.71 -4.40 7.73
N HIS A 105 2.50 -3.37 8.55
CA HIS A 105 2.04 -3.52 9.92
C HIS A 105 0.51 -3.58 10.04
N MET A 106 -0.22 -2.67 9.36
CA MET A 106 -1.68 -2.61 9.47
C MET A 106 -2.34 -3.65 8.57
N LEU A 107 -2.05 -3.64 7.26
CA LEU A 107 -2.76 -4.48 6.29
C LEU A 107 -2.33 -5.96 6.34
N CYS A 108 -1.05 -6.24 6.61
CA CYS A 108 -0.54 -7.62 6.68
C CYS A 108 -0.21 -8.10 8.10
N GLY A 109 0.22 -7.20 8.99
CA GLY A 109 0.72 -7.55 10.32
C GLY A 109 -0.39 -7.81 11.34
N LEU A 110 -1.38 -6.92 11.44
CA LEU A 110 -2.52 -7.08 12.35
C LEU A 110 -3.34 -8.35 12.05
N PRO A 111 -3.63 -8.71 10.78
CA PRO A 111 -4.32 -9.96 10.46
C PRO A 111 -3.60 -11.24 10.89
N ARG A 112 -2.28 -11.19 11.03
CA ARG A 112 -1.47 -12.29 11.57
C ARG A 112 -1.38 -12.28 13.10
N LEU A 113 -2.11 -11.39 13.77
CA LEU A 113 -2.04 -11.18 15.22
C LEU A 113 -0.62 -10.87 15.71
N SER A 114 0.16 -10.16 14.89
CA SER A 114 1.53 -9.78 15.24
C SER A 114 1.56 -8.70 16.31
N GLY A 115 1.95 -9.05 17.54
CA GLY A 115 2.10 -8.10 18.64
C GLY A 115 3.03 -6.91 18.30
N ARG A 116 4.15 -7.18 17.61
CA ARG A 116 5.05 -6.14 17.08
C ARG A 116 4.33 -5.16 16.14
N SER A 117 3.47 -5.66 15.26
CA SER A 117 2.71 -4.80 14.35
C SER A 117 1.61 -4.02 15.07
N ALA A 118 0.99 -4.60 16.09
CA ALA A 118 0.05 -3.88 16.96
C ALA A 118 0.74 -2.69 17.65
N VAL A 119 1.95 -2.88 18.20
CA VAL A 119 2.71 -1.79 18.80
C VAL A 119 3.09 -0.72 17.78
N ALA A 120 3.54 -1.09 16.57
CA ALA A 120 3.82 -0.12 15.52
C ALA A 120 2.58 0.74 15.20
N VAL A 121 1.43 0.11 14.95
CA VAL A 121 0.18 0.81 14.61
C VAL A 121 -0.27 1.70 15.76
N ALA A 122 -0.24 1.19 17.00
CA ALA A 122 -0.57 1.95 18.21
C ALA A 122 0.38 3.13 18.46
N THR A 123 1.57 3.13 17.85
CA THR A 123 2.54 4.22 17.95
C THR A 123 2.36 5.23 16.82
N PHE A 124 2.48 4.79 15.55
CA PHE A 124 2.51 5.73 14.43
C PHE A 124 1.15 6.38 14.16
N PHE A 125 0.04 5.70 14.48
CA PHE A 125 -1.29 6.19 14.14
C PHE A 125 -1.70 7.39 15.00
N PRO A 126 -1.59 7.34 16.35
CA PRO A 126 -1.84 8.52 17.18
C PRO A 126 -0.86 9.67 16.89
N ILE A 127 0.40 9.36 16.61
CA ILE A 127 1.41 10.38 16.28
C ILE A 127 1.09 11.06 14.94
N ALA A 128 0.57 10.33 13.96
CA ALA A 128 0.13 10.91 12.70
C ALA A 128 -1.08 11.83 12.89
N ILE A 129 -2.06 11.43 13.70
CA ILE A 129 -3.19 12.30 14.08
C ILE A 129 -2.63 13.57 14.75
N LEU A 130 -1.82 13.43 15.80
CA LEU A 130 -1.27 14.56 16.52
C LEU A 130 -0.49 15.50 15.59
N THR A 131 0.35 14.95 14.72
CA THR A 131 1.14 15.75 13.78
C THR A 131 0.25 16.51 12.80
N HIS A 132 -0.78 15.87 12.26
CA HIS A 132 -1.74 16.51 11.36
C HIS A 132 -2.45 17.68 12.04
N HIS A 133 -2.93 17.50 13.28
CA HIS A 133 -3.59 18.56 14.05
C HIS A 133 -2.66 19.73 14.40
N LEU A 134 -1.39 19.46 14.70
CA LEU A 134 -0.42 20.51 15.04
C LEU A 134 0.01 21.35 13.83
N LEU A 135 0.13 20.72 12.66
CA LEU A 135 0.72 21.36 11.48
C LEU A 135 -0.31 21.84 10.46
N HIS A 136 -1.55 21.37 10.55
CA HIS A 136 -2.68 21.77 9.72
C HIS A 136 -3.86 22.22 10.59
N PRO A 137 -3.75 23.34 11.33
CA PRO A 137 -4.71 23.72 12.37
C PRO A 137 -6.13 23.98 11.86
N THR A 138 -6.29 24.28 10.57
CA THR A 138 -7.61 24.48 9.97
C THR A 138 -8.33 23.17 9.65
N LEU A 139 -7.59 22.05 9.56
CA LEU A 139 -8.05 20.70 9.22
C LEU A 139 -8.82 20.55 7.88
N TYR A 140 -9.02 21.63 7.14
CA TYR A 140 -9.60 21.60 5.80
C TYR A 140 -8.61 21.00 4.81
N THR A 141 -9.15 20.20 3.90
CA THR A 141 -8.38 19.58 2.82
C THR A 141 -9.15 19.71 1.51
N GLU A 142 -8.49 19.48 0.38
CA GLU A 142 -9.16 19.41 -0.93
C GLU A 142 -10.27 18.34 -0.96
N ALA A 143 -10.15 17.28 -0.15
CA ALA A 143 -11.19 16.25 -0.05
C ALA A 143 -12.41 16.72 0.77
N CYS A 144 -12.26 17.76 1.60
CA CYS A 144 -13.30 18.29 2.50
C CYS A 144 -13.23 19.82 2.56
N PRO A 145 -13.80 20.53 1.56
CA PRO A 145 -13.67 21.98 1.39
C PRO A 145 -14.57 22.82 2.32
N GLY A 146 -15.38 22.21 3.18
CA GLY A 146 -16.12 22.90 4.24
C GLY A 146 -17.57 23.30 3.93
N HIS A 147 -18.10 22.99 2.74
CA HIS A 147 -19.51 23.24 2.41
C HIS A 147 -20.49 22.26 3.08
N ALA A 148 -20.00 21.08 3.49
CA ALA A 148 -20.75 20.06 4.20
C ALA A 148 -19.80 19.28 5.12
N PRO A 149 -20.32 18.60 6.18
CA PRO A 149 -19.49 17.75 7.02
C PRO A 149 -18.79 16.66 6.22
N CYS A 150 -17.53 16.39 6.54
CA CYS A 150 -16.65 15.50 5.77
C CYS A 150 -17.12 14.03 5.77
N TYR A 151 -17.90 13.61 6.78
CA TYR A 151 -18.54 12.30 6.87
C TYR A 151 -19.79 12.15 5.98
N THR A 152 -20.21 13.20 5.28
CA THR A 152 -21.37 13.13 4.36
C THR A 152 -21.07 12.13 3.24
N PRO A 153 -21.89 11.09 3.05
CA PRO A 153 -21.65 10.06 2.04
C PRO A 153 -21.85 10.62 0.63
N VAL A 154 -20.93 10.29 -0.26
CA VAL A 154 -21.00 10.54 -1.69
C VAL A 154 -20.96 9.20 -2.39
N TYR A 155 -21.95 8.96 -3.24
CA TYR A 155 -22.09 7.71 -3.98
C TYR A 155 -21.72 7.90 -5.44
N PRO A 156 -20.99 6.95 -6.04
CA PRO A 156 -20.69 6.99 -7.46
C PRO A 156 -21.96 6.76 -8.30
N SER A 157 -21.89 7.10 -9.58
CA SER A 157 -22.94 6.75 -10.54
C SER A 157 -23.08 5.21 -10.66
N SER A 158 -24.23 4.72 -11.10
CA SER A 158 -24.43 3.28 -11.35
C SER A 158 -23.43 2.74 -12.39
N THR A 159 -23.09 3.54 -13.41
CA THR A 159 -22.09 3.18 -14.43
C THR A 159 -20.70 3.06 -13.83
N THR A 160 -20.27 4.06 -13.05
CA THR A 160 -18.98 4.00 -12.33
C THR A 160 -18.95 2.78 -11.40
N THR A 161 -20.01 2.55 -10.64
CA THR A 161 -20.12 1.38 -9.74
C THR A 161 -19.94 0.06 -10.51
N ALA A 162 -20.64 -0.11 -11.64
CA ALA A 162 -20.51 -1.29 -12.47
C ALA A 162 -19.09 -1.46 -13.03
N SER A 163 -18.48 -0.38 -13.54
CA SER A 163 -17.10 -0.37 -14.02
C SER A 163 -16.11 -0.80 -12.94
N LEU A 164 -16.26 -0.32 -11.71
CA LEU A 164 -15.39 -0.69 -10.59
C LEU A 164 -15.55 -2.14 -10.18
N VAL A 165 -16.78 -2.64 -10.11
CA VAL A 165 -17.05 -4.05 -9.80
C VAL A 165 -16.47 -4.96 -10.87
N LEU A 166 -16.65 -4.63 -12.16
CA LEU A 166 -16.09 -5.40 -13.26
C LEU A 166 -14.56 -5.38 -13.27
N LEU A 167 -13.95 -4.21 -13.09
CA LEU A 167 -12.50 -4.06 -13.00
C LEU A 167 -11.94 -4.87 -11.83
N ALA A 168 -12.58 -4.78 -10.66
CA ALA A 168 -12.17 -5.52 -9.48
C ALA A 168 -12.28 -7.03 -9.72
N ALA A 169 -13.43 -7.51 -10.20
CA ALA A 169 -13.65 -8.92 -10.48
C ALA A 169 -12.64 -9.47 -11.50
N PHE A 170 -12.45 -8.79 -12.63
CA PHE A 170 -11.49 -9.21 -13.65
C PHE A 170 -10.06 -9.24 -13.12
N SER A 171 -9.64 -8.22 -12.38
CA SER A 171 -8.29 -8.15 -11.82
C SER A 171 -8.05 -9.27 -10.81
N ILE A 172 -9.02 -9.54 -9.93
CA ILE A 172 -8.95 -10.62 -8.92
C ILE A 172 -8.86 -11.99 -9.61
N VAL A 173 -9.68 -12.23 -10.63
CA VAL A 173 -9.65 -13.47 -11.40
C VAL A 173 -8.31 -13.64 -12.11
N ALA A 174 -7.83 -12.60 -12.80
CA ALA A 174 -6.54 -12.62 -13.49
C ALA A 174 -5.38 -12.92 -12.54
N ALA A 175 -5.36 -12.32 -11.35
CA ALA A 175 -4.31 -12.54 -10.35
C ALA A 175 -4.30 -13.94 -9.72
N ARG A 176 -5.36 -14.72 -9.90
CA ARG A 176 -5.43 -16.13 -9.47
C ARG A 176 -5.09 -17.08 -10.61
N ILE A 177 -5.64 -16.83 -11.80
CA ILE A 177 -5.51 -17.75 -12.94
C ILE A 177 -4.16 -17.59 -13.63
N VAL A 178 -3.69 -16.37 -13.87
CA VAL A 178 -2.49 -16.15 -14.71
C VAL A 178 -1.23 -16.75 -14.09
N PRO A 179 -0.91 -16.57 -12.78
CA PRO A 179 0.26 -17.21 -12.19
C PRO A 179 0.24 -18.74 -12.28
N GLN A 180 -0.93 -19.37 -12.06
CA GLN A 180 -1.12 -20.81 -12.19
C GLN A 180 -0.94 -21.28 -13.64
N LEU A 181 -1.47 -20.53 -14.61
CA LEU A 181 -1.30 -20.83 -16.02
C LEU A 181 0.18 -20.75 -16.44
N VAL A 182 0.90 -19.72 -15.96
CA VAL A 182 2.34 -19.55 -16.21
C VAL A 182 3.13 -20.74 -15.66
N GLU A 183 2.81 -21.21 -14.45
CA GLU A 183 3.44 -22.40 -13.88
C GLU A 183 3.20 -23.65 -14.75
N ASN A 184 1.94 -23.91 -15.13
CA ASN A 184 1.56 -25.08 -15.92
C ASN A 184 2.24 -25.11 -17.30
N ILE A 185 2.31 -23.96 -17.98
CA ILE A 185 2.98 -23.83 -19.28
C ILE A 185 4.49 -24.10 -19.13
N GLN A 186 5.11 -23.56 -18.08
CA GLN A 186 6.55 -23.71 -17.87
C GLN A 186 6.95 -25.10 -17.40
N ALA A 187 6.15 -25.76 -16.58
CA ALA A 187 6.33 -27.15 -16.20
C ALA A 187 6.33 -28.05 -17.44
N THR A 188 5.37 -27.84 -18.36
CA THR A 188 5.28 -28.57 -19.63
C THR A 188 6.51 -28.34 -20.52
N GLN A 189 7.00 -27.10 -20.60
CA GLN A 189 8.20 -26.76 -21.39
C GLN A 189 9.50 -27.28 -20.79
N SER A 190 9.61 -27.34 -19.45
CA SER A 190 10.80 -27.87 -18.76
C SER A 190 11.01 -29.35 -19.07
N ILE A 191 9.93 -30.14 -19.08
CA ILE A 191 9.93 -31.56 -19.47
C ILE A 191 10.42 -31.73 -20.91
N ASN A 192 9.92 -30.90 -21.83
CA ASN A 192 10.23 -31.03 -23.25
C ASN A 192 11.62 -30.50 -23.65
N ASN A 193 12.19 -29.52 -22.93
CA ASN A 193 13.31 -28.73 -23.46
C ASN A 193 14.59 -28.73 -22.61
N LYS A 194 14.72 -29.60 -21.59
CA LYS A 194 15.91 -29.71 -20.69
C LYS A 194 16.48 -28.34 -20.25
N ARG A 195 15.64 -27.30 -20.10
CA ARG A 195 16.07 -25.96 -19.66
C ARG A 195 16.10 -25.90 -18.13
N SER A 196 17.16 -25.34 -17.58
CA SER A 196 17.40 -25.22 -16.12
C SER A 196 16.69 -24.03 -15.44
N CYS A 197 15.53 -23.59 -15.94
CA CYS A 197 14.74 -22.57 -15.24
C CYS A 197 13.82 -23.27 -14.24
N SER A 198 13.85 -22.87 -12.96
CA SER A 198 12.85 -23.35 -12.01
C SER A 198 11.47 -22.81 -12.41
N PRO A 199 10.47 -23.67 -12.71
CA PRO A 199 9.14 -23.23 -13.18
C PRO A 199 8.46 -22.25 -12.21
N GLN A 200 8.70 -22.41 -10.92
CA GLN A 200 8.18 -21.55 -9.85
C GLN A 200 8.63 -20.08 -10.00
N SER A 201 9.83 -19.81 -10.53
CA SER A 201 10.38 -18.45 -10.58
C SER A 201 9.55 -17.48 -11.42
N SER A 202 8.87 -17.92 -12.48
CA SER A 202 8.05 -17.02 -13.31
C SER A 202 6.63 -16.91 -12.81
N ALA A 203 6.06 -17.97 -12.23
CA ALA A 203 4.78 -17.90 -11.52
C ALA A 203 4.86 -16.92 -10.35
N ARG A 204 5.99 -16.92 -9.63
CA ARG A 204 6.28 -15.92 -8.59
C ARG A 204 6.35 -14.49 -9.13
N GLN A 205 7.00 -14.26 -10.27
CA GLN A 205 7.05 -12.94 -10.93
C GLN A 205 5.65 -12.49 -11.39
N ALA A 206 4.85 -13.40 -11.97
CA ALA A 206 3.48 -13.11 -12.37
C ALA A 206 2.62 -12.73 -11.14
N THR A 207 2.74 -13.48 -10.04
CA THR A 207 2.08 -13.16 -8.76
C THR A 207 2.45 -11.76 -8.29
N ARG A 208 3.75 -11.40 -8.32
CA ARG A 208 4.25 -10.07 -7.93
C ARG A 208 3.66 -8.97 -8.80
N PHE A 209 3.64 -9.17 -10.12
CA PHE A 209 3.03 -8.23 -11.07
C PHE A 209 1.56 -7.99 -10.76
N PHE A 210 0.75 -9.05 -10.69
CA PHE A 210 -0.67 -8.91 -10.44
C PHE A 210 -0.98 -8.40 -9.02
N SER A 211 -0.17 -8.76 -8.03
CA SER A 211 -0.30 -8.21 -6.68
C SER A 211 0.00 -6.72 -6.66
N GLY A 212 1.02 -6.25 -7.41
CA GLY A 212 1.32 -4.83 -7.56
C GLY A 212 0.20 -4.07 -8.29
N LEU A 213 -0.34 -4.65 -9.36
CA LEU A 213 -1.46 -4.09 -10.12
C LEU A 213 -2.70 -3.92 -9.25
N ILE A 214 -3.14 -4.99 -8.57
CA ILE A 214 -4.31 -4.95 -7.69
C ILE A 214 -4.06 -4.02 -6.50
N PHE A 215 -2.86 -4.01 -5.93
CA PHE A 215 -2.52 -3.12 -4.82
C PHE A 215 -2.64 -1.65 -5.23
N ALA A 216 -2.12 -1.28 -6.40
CA ALA A 216 -2.22 0.07 -6.92
C ALA A 216 -3.67 0.46 -7.28
N LEU A 217 -4.44 -0.44 -7.91
CA LEU A 217 -5.88 -0.22 -8.13
C LEU A 217 -6.61 0.00 -6.81
N GLY A 218 -6.33 -0.83 -5.79
CA GLY A 218 -6.88 -0.69 -4.46
C GLY A 218 -6.55 0.65 -3.81
N LEU A 219 -5.31 1.14 -3.95
CA LEU A 219 -4.90 2.46 -3.45
C LEU A 219 -5.61 3.62 -4.15
N HIS A 220 -5.76 3.57 -5.47
CA HIS A 220 -6.47 4.60 -6.23
C HIS A 220 -7.97 4.60 -5.89
N ILE A 221 -8.63 3.45 -6.04
CA ILE A 221 -10.07 3.31 -5.86
C ILE A 221 -10.47 3.58 -4.40
N SER A 222 -9.64 3.18 -3.43
CA SER A 222 -9.95 3.47 -2.02
C SER A 222 -9.79 4.92 -1.60
N GLY A 223 -9.12 5.73 -2.43
CA GLY A 223 -8.71 7.09 -2.09
C GLY A 223 -7.42 7.18 -1.27
N MET A 224 -6.81 6.05 -0.87
CA MET A 224 -5.53 6.06 -0.13
C MET A 224 -4.35 6.66 -0.91
N ALA A 225 -4.45 6.69 -2.24
CA ALA A 225 -3.47 7.38 -3.10
C ALA A 225 -3.52 8.92 -2.94
N HIS A 226 -4.65 9.48 -2.49
CA HIS A 226 -4.84 10.93 -2.34
C HIS A 226 -4.40 11.41 -0.94
N PRO A 227 -3.34 12.25 -0.83
CA PRO A 227 -2.89 12.79 0.45
C PRO A 227 -4.00 13.50 1.25
N ALA A 228 -4.87 14.26 0.56
CA ALA A 228 -5.97 14.98 1.18
C ALA A 228 -7.02 14.07 1.81
N LYS A 229 -7.30 12.90 1.22
CA LYS A 229 -8.18 11.87 1.79
C LYS A 229 -7.59 11.29 3.07
N VAL A 230 -6.30 10.98 3.04
CA VAL A 230 -5.58 10.47 4.22
C VAL A 230 -5.54 11.51 5.34
N ALA A 231 -5.22 12.76 5.01
CA ALA A 231 -5.23 13.87 5.96
C ALA A 231 -6.62 14.06 6.59
N SER A 232 -7.70 14.01 5.80
CA SER A 232 -9.08 14.09 6.32
C SER A 232 -9.44 12.93 7.24
N PHE A 233 -8.91 11.73 6.98
CA PHE A 233 -9.08 10.61 7.90
C PHE A 233 -8.32 10.81 9.23
N LEU A 234 -7.17 11.48 9.20
CA LEU A 234 -6.38 11.84 10.39
C LEU A 234 -6.97 13.03 11.16
N SER A 235 -7.97 13.74 10.64
CA SER A 235 -8.69 14.81 11.35
C SER A 235 -9.55 14.32 12.52
N PHE A 236 -9.67 13.00 12.74
CA PHE A 236 -10.30 12.43 13.94
C PHE A 236 -9.68 13.04 15.22
N PRO A 237 -10.47 13.36 16.26
CA PRO A 237 -11.91 13.16 16.43
C PRO A 237 -12.77 14.37 16.00
N VAL A 238 -12.23 15.35 15.28
CA VAL A 238 -12.99 16.54 14.87
C VAL A 238 -13.91 16.18 13.70
N MET A 239 -15.11 15.71 14.04
CA MET A 239 -16.04 15.06 13.12
C MET A 239 -16.36 15.87 11.86
N GLN A 240 -16.45 17.20 11.96
CA GLN A 240 -16.75 18.04 10.79
C GLN A 240 -15.71 17.92 9.66
N HIS A 241 -14.45 17.65 10.00
CA HIS A 241 -13.33 17.48 9.06
C HIS A 241 -12.92 16.02 8.86
N TRP A 242 -13.56 15.08 9.58
CA TRP A 242 -13.19 13.68 9.54
C TRP A 242 -13.87 12.94 8.39
N ASP A 243 -13.06 12.35 7.51
CA ASP A 243 -13.52 11.45 6.44
C ASP A 243 -13.40 9.99 6.92
N PRO A 244 -14.49 9.28 7.26
CA PRO A 244 -14.42 7.92 7.78
C PRO A 244 -14.10 6.86 6.72
N SER A 245 -13.93 7.23 5.45
CA SER A 245 -13.74 6.28 4.34
C SER A 245 -12.67 5.24 4.64
N LEU A 246 -11.48 5.67 5.09
CA LEU A 246 -10.35 4.76 5.29
C LEU A 246 -10.55 3.77 6.47
N ALA A 247 -11.53 4.00 7.35
CA ALA A 247 -11.92 3.00 8.34
C ALA A 247 -12.49 1.73 7.66
N LEU A 248 -13.09 1.87 6.47
CA LEU A 248 -13.58 0.73 5.69
C LEU A 248 -12.44 -0.16 5.17
N VAL A 249 -11.21 0.33 5.10
CA VAL A 249 -10.03 -0.51 4.81
C VAL A 249 -9.77 -1.52 5.94
N ILE A 250 -10.12 -1.16 7.18
CA ILE A 250 -10.07 -2.12 8.30
C ILE A 250 -11.14 -3.20 8.08
N LEU A 251 -12.37 -2.79 7.75
CA LEU A 251 -13.52 -3.70 7.60
C LEU A 251 -13.41 -4.63 6.39
N PHE A 252 -12.95 -4.14 5.24
CA PHE A 252 -12.93 -4.88 3.97
C PHE A 252 -11.53 -5.26 3.47
N GLY A 253 -10.48 -4.79 4.14
CA GLY A 253 -9.09 -5.13 3.85
C GLY A 253 -8.45 -5.97 4.95
N VAL A 254 -8.37 -5.40 6.16
CA VAL A 254 -7.69 -6.02 7.32
C VAL A 254 -8.49 -7.21 7.87
N LEU A 255 -9.79 -7.04 8.10
CA LEU A 255 -10.63 -8.09 8.68
C LEU A 255 -10.76 -9.34 7.77
N PRO A 256 -10.96 -9.23 6.45
CA PRO A 256 -10.96 -10.40 5.57
C PRO A 256 -9.60 -11.12 5.54
N ASN A 257 -8.49 -10.36 5.57
CA ASN A 257 -7.17 -10.96 5.75
C ASN A 257 -7.08 -11.75 7.06
N LEU A 258 -7.61 -11.21 8.16
CA LEU A 258 -7.58 -11.88 9.47
C LEU A 258 -8.36 -13.19 9.38
N ILE A 259 -9.62 -13.12 8.93
CA ILE A 259 -10.50 -14.28 8.80
C ILE A 259 -9.84 -15.35 7.93
N GLU A 260 -9.30 -14.99 6.78
CA GLU A 260 -8.70 -15.97 5.87
C GLU A 260 -7.45 -16.62 6.46
N ILE A 261 -6.59 -15.86 7.15
CA ILE A 261 -5.40 -16.40 7.82
C ILE A 261 -5.77 -17.34 8.95
N GLN A 262 -6.81 -17.03 9.73
CA GLN A 262 -7.30 -17.93 10.77
C GLN A 262 -7.94 -19.20 10.19
N GLN A 263 -8.62 -19.10 9.04
CA GLN A 263 -9.29 -20.25 8.41
C GLN A 263 -8.33 -21.18 7.65
N ARG A 264 -7.42 -20.63 6.84
CA ARG A 264 -6.51 -21.42 6.00
C ARG A 264 -5.24 -21.82 6.72
N GLY A 265 -4.86 -21.07 7.76
CA GLY A 265 -3.61 -21.26 8.48
C GLY A 265 -2.39 -20.91 7.63
N LEU A 266 -1.21 -21.07 8.24
CA LEU A 266 0.10 -20.84 7.62
C LEU A 266 1.01 -22.07 7.76
N SER A 267 0.41 -23.25 7.93
CA SER A 267 1.12 -24.52 8.10
C SER A 267 1.40 -25.25 6.79
N SER A 268 0.52 -25.10 5.80
CA SER A 268 0.70 -25.70 4.46
C SER A 268 1.53 -24.76 3.58
N PRO A 269 2.47 -25.29 2.77
CA PRO A 269 3.35 -24.45 1.97
C PRO A 269 2.56 -23.57 0.97
N PRO A 270 3.08 -22.38 0.65
CA PRO A 270 2.49 -21.52 -0.38
C PRO A 270 2.60 -22.18 -1.77
N SER A 271 1.81 -21.71 -2.74
CA SER A 271 1.70 -22.37 -4.05
C SER A 271 3.02 -22.44 -4.83
N PHE A 272 3.84 -21.40 -4.76
CA PHE A 272 5.07 -21.23 -5.55
C PHE A 272 6.29 -20.98 -4.64
N ALA A 273 6.29 -21.52 -3.42
CA ALA A 273 7.44 -21.53 -2.53
C ALA A 273 7.35 -22.72 -1.56
N ASP A 274 8.51 -23.16 -1.05
CA ASP A 274 8.55 -24.29 -0.13
C ASP A 274 8.10 -23.91 1.30
N GLU A 275 8.27 -22.64 1.69
CA GLU A 275 7.90 -22.12 3.00
C GLU A 275 7.46 -20.66 2.96
N PHE A 276 6.78 -20.19 4.01
CA PHE A 276 6.42 -18.78 4.14
C PHE A 276 7.61 -17.95 4.65
N SER A 277 7.92 -16.86 3.95
CA SER A 277 8.91 -15.85 4.36
C SER A 277 8.26 -14.81 5.29
N LEU A 278 7.91 -15.23 6.50
CA LEU A 278 7.29 -14.36 7.50
C LEU A 278 8.33 -13.65 8.37
N PRO A 279 8.08 -12.41 8.81
CA PRO A 279 8.93 -11.76 9.80
C PRO A 279 8.96 -12.58 11.09
N MET A 280 10.13 -13.11 11.46
CA MET A 280 10.32 -13.91 12.68
C MET A 280 10.27 -13.10 13.99
N LYS A 281 10.34 -11.76 13.88
CA LYS A 281 10.36 -10.85 15.04
C LYS A 281 8.99 -10.78 15.72
N THR A 282 9.00 -11.00 17.02
CA THR A 282 7.86 -11.05 17.93
C THR A 282 7.71 -9.75 18.72
N PHE A 283 6.75 -9.70 19.65
CA PHE A 283 6.58 -8.58 20.58
C PHE A 283 7.83 -8.32 21.43
N LYS A 284 8.62 -9.36 21.75
CA LYS A 284 9.84 -9.24 22.57
C LYS A 284 10.96 -8.48 21.86
N ASP A 285 10.89 -8.37 20.53
CA ASP A 285 11.88 -7.68 19.70
C ASP A 285 11.56 -6.19 19.50
N VAL A 286 10.59 -5.65 20.26
CA VAL A 286 10.24 -4.23 20.25
C VAL A 286 11.16 -3.49 21.23
N ASP A 287 12.09 -2.72 20.68
CA ASP A 287 13.02 -1.88 21.42
C ASP A 287 12.71 -0.38 21.26
N ALA A 288 13.43 0.48 21.99
CA ALA A 288 13.26 1.93 21.89
C ALA A 288 13.54 2.45 20.47
N LYS A 289 14.47 1.83 19.74
CA LYS A 289 14.77 2.15 18.34
C LYS A 289 13.57 1.89 17.45
N PHE A 290 12.88 0.78 17.63
CA PHE A 290 11.66 0.44 16.89
C PHE A 290 10.54 1.45 17.14
N ILE A 291 10.30 1.81 18.42
CA ILE A 291 9.27 2.78 18.80
C ILE A 291 9.59 4.16 18.23
N ALA A 292 10.83 4.63 18.37
CA ALA A 292 11.28 5.88 17.76
C ALA A 292 11.10 5.88 16.23
N GLY A 293 11.35 4.74 15.59
CA GLY A 293 11.10 4.55 14.17
C GLY A 293 9.62 4.66 13.79
N ALA A 294 8.74 3.99 14.54
CA ALA A 294 7.31 4.08 14.33
C ALA A 294 6.80 5.52 14.55
N ALA A 295 7.31 6.21 15.57
CA ALA A 295 7.02 7.62 15.81
C ALA A 295 7.46 8.52 14.66
N ALA A 296 8.70 8.40 14.18
CA ALA A 296 9.21 9.16 13.04
C ALA A 296 8.37 8.91 11.77
N PHE A 297 7.97 7.66 11.52
CA PHE A 297 7.04 7.34 10.43
C PHE A 297 5.68 8.02 10.63
N GLY A 298 5.13 8.01 11.85
CA GLY A 298 3.89 8.69 12.21
C GLY A 298 3.96 10.19 11.92
N VAL A 299 5.06 10.86 12.28
CA VAL A 299 5.26 12.29 11.99
C VAL A 299 5.27 12.54 10.48
N GLY A 300 6.08 11.81 9.72
CA GLY A 300 6.15 11.99 8.25
C GLY A 300 4.82 11.70 7.55
N TRP A 301 4.11 10.66 8.01
CA TRP A 301 2.80 10.29 7.49
C TRP A 301 1.72 11.32 7.83
N GLY A 302 1.68 11.82 9.07
CA GLY A 302 0.74 12.86 9.50
C GLY A 302 0.97 14.21 8.83
N LEU A 303 2.24 14.56 8.57
CA LEU A 303 2.60 15.82 7.90
C LEU A 303 2.09 15.89 6.46
N THR A 304 2.14 14.79 5.72
CA THR A 304 1.91 14.78 4.26
C THR A 304 0.81 13.85 3.78
N GLY A 305 0.18 13.07 4.66
CA GLY A 305 -0.78 12.04 4.29
C GLY A 305 -0.21 10.94 3.37
N THR A 306 1.11 10.90 3.16
CA THR A 306 1.72 10.09 2.10
C THR A 306 2.50 8.92 2.71
N CYS A 307 2.13 7.71 2.32
CA CYS A 307 2.86 6.48 2.63
C CYS A 307 3.72 6.03 1.42
N PRO A 308 4.70 5.12 1.60
CA PRO A 308 5.53 4.64 0.49
C PRO A 308 4.77 4.03 -0.70
N GLY A 309 3.63 3.36 -0.47
CA GLY A 309 2.78 2.85 -1.56
C GLY A 309 2.19 3.98 -2.42
N PRO A 310 1.38 4.88 -1.83
CA PRO A 310 0.91 6.10 -2.50
C PRO A 310 2.02 6.97 -3.11
N ALA A 311 3.17 7.08 -2.45
CA ALA A 311 4.31 7.86 -2.94
C ALA A 311 4.83 7.32 -4.28
N VAL A 312 4.82 6.00 -4.50
CA VAL A 312 5.20 5.39 -5.78
C VAL A 312 4.22 5.77 -6.88
N LEU A 313 2.91 5.75 -6.61
CA LEU A 313 1.89 6.20 -7.56
C LEU A 313 2.07 7.68 -7.89
N ARG A 314 2.31 8.51 -6.87
CA ARG A 314 2.62 9.92 -7.11
C ARG A 314 3.91 10.12 -7.90
N ALA A 315 4.94 9.31 -7.67
CA ALA A 315 6.19 9.38 -8.44
C ALA A 315 5.99 9.03 -9.91
N ILE A 316 5.08 8.11 -10.24
CA ILE A 316 4.71 7.80 -11.62
C ILE A 316 4.00 9.00 -12.27
N ALA A 317 3.10 9.66 -11.54
CA ALA A 317 2.34 10.81 -12.05
C ALA A 317 3.14 12.14 -12.07
N GLN A 318 4.05 12.33 -11.11
CA GLN A 318 4.90 13.52 -10.94
C GLN A 318 6.36 13.09 -10.75
N PRO A 319 7.10 12.77 -11.84
CA PRO A 319 8.44 12.19 -11.76
C PRO A 319 9.46 13.03 -10.97
N VAL A 320 9.41 14.36 -11.10
CA VAL A 320 10.34 15.26 -10.38
C VAL A 320 10.10 15.21 -8.88
N TRP A 321 8.83 15.34 -8.45
CA TRP A 321 8.46 15.18 -7.04
C TRP A 321 8.85 13.79 -6.53
N GLY A 322 8.59 12.76 -7.34
CA GLY A 322 8.94 11.38 -7.05
C GLY A 322 10.44 11.18 -6.82
N ALA A 323 11.29 11.73 -7.69
CA ALA A 323 12.73 11.63 -7.56
C ALA A 323 13.23 12.26 -6.26
N LEU A 324 12.71 13.44 -5.89
CA LEU A 324 13.06 14.13 -4.65
C LEU A 324 12.62 13.32 -3.42
N TRP A 325 11.36 12.85 -3.40
CA TRP A 325 10.81 12.11 -2.28
C TRP A 325 11.49 10.75 -2.10
N VAL A 326 11.66 10.00 -3.20
CA VAL A 326 12.31 8.67 -3.19
C VAL A 326 13.79 8.79 -2.87
N GLY A 327 14.47 9.83 -3.37
CA GLY A 327 15.86 10.15 -3.00
C GLY A 327 16.00 10.42 -1.51
N GLY A 328 15.11 11.24 -0.95
CA GLY A 328 15.01 11.45 0.50
C GLY A 328 14.78 10.14 1.26
N PHE A 329 13.77 9.37 0.86
CA PHE A 329 13.43 8.08 1.47
C PHE A 329 14.60 7.11 1.50
N TRP A 330 15.38 7.06 0.43
CA TRP A 330 16.58 6.25 0.36
C TRP A 330 17.67 6.73 1.32
N LEU A 331 17.96 8.04 1.34
CA LEU A 331 18.95 8.64 2.24
C LEU A 331 18.61 8.41 3.70
N GLY A 332 17.35 8.65 4.09
CA GLY A 332 16.89 8.40 5.46
C GLY A 332 16.98 6.93 5.87
N GLY A 333 16.71 6.01 4.94
CA GLY A 333 16.85 4.57 5.18
C GLY A 333 18.29 4.07 5.30
N LYS A 334 19.27 4.84 4.80
CA LYS A 334 20.72 4.55 4.89
C LYS A 334 21.39 5.11 6.14
N ALA A 335 20.81 6.11 6.78
CA ALA A 335 21.40 6.81 7.93
C ALA A 335 21.46 5.95 9.22
N MET A 336 21.18 4.64 9.15
CA MET A 336 21.08 3.71 10.29
C MET A 336 21.49 2.28 9.97
#